data_AF-A0A1V5AKG1-F1
#
_entry.id   AF-A0A1V5AKG1-F1
#
_cell.length_a   1.000
_cell.length_b   1.000
_cell.length_c   1.000
_cell.angle_alpha   90.00
_cell.angle_beta   90.00
_cell.angle_gamma   90.00
#
_symmetry.space_group_name_H-M   'P 1'
#
loop_
_entity.id
_entity.type
_entity.pdbx_description
1 polymer ?
#
loop_
_entity_poly.entity_id
_entity_poly.type
_entity_poly.pdbx_seq_one_letter_code
_entity_poly.pdbx_strand_id
1 'polypeptide(L)'
;MAKDGISTVQLSIEPLPIGPGETNVIDQTPDGNEVQISITTADKFYNAWKNYFENTLQMTKITGSDPPTWRKTGIDRVIVKAWKVKVINI
;
A
#
# COMPACT_ATOMS: atom_id res chain seq x y z
N MET A 1 -0.19 39.32 -6.28
CA MET A 1 1.16 38.74 -6.08
C MET A 1 0.99 37.48 -5.24
N ALA A 2 1.19 36.30 -5.82
CA ALA A 2 1.21 35.06 -5.04
C ALA A 2 2.56 35.00 -4.31
N LYS A 3 2.54 34.84 -2.99
CA LYS A 3 3.76 34.54 -2.23
C LYS A 3 4.04 33.05 -2.43
N ASP A 4 5.09 32.73 -3.17
CA ASP A 4 5.66 31.39 -3.15
C ASP A 4 6.22 31.16 -1.74
N GLY A 5 5.43 30.52 -0.89
CA GLY A 5 5.82 30.11 0.45
C GLY A 5 6.41 28.71 0.39
N ILE A 6 7.64 28.54 0.88
CA ILE A 6 8.17 27.21 1.17
C ILE A 6 7.35 26.65 2.34
N SER A 7 6.50 25.66 2.09
CA SER A 7 5.89 24.85 3.14
C SER A 7 6.80 23.66 3.44
N THR A 8 7.09 23.44 4.72
CA THR A 8 7.86 22.30 5.19
C THR A 8 6.91 21.34 5.88
N VAL A 9 6.72 20.15 5.30
CA VAL A 9 5.95 19.07 5.94
C VAL A 9 6.91 18.23 6.76
N GLN A 10 6.64 18.10 8.06
CA GLN A 10 7.41 17.23 8.95
C GLN A 10 6.66 15.89 9.14
N LEU A 11 7.38 14.78 8.94
CA LEU A 11 6.85 13.42 9.06
C LEU A 11 7.63 12.64 10.11
N SER A 12 6.94 11.93 11.00
CA SER A 12 7.52 10.83 11.81
C SER A 12 7.10 9.49 11.21
N ILE A 13 8.06 8.56 11.11
CA ILE A 13 7.85 7.21 10.61
C ILE A 13 8.37 6.24 11.68
N GLU A 14 7.47 5.44 12.24
CA GLU A 14 7.79 4.46 13.30
C GLU A 14 7.45 3.05 12.78
N PRO A 15 8.22 2.00 13.09
CA PRO A 15 7.82 0.62 12.82
C PRO A 15 6.44 0.32 13.42
N LEU A 16 5.58 -0.36 12.67
CA LEU A 16 4.31 -0.87 13.18
C LEU A 16 4.41 -2.39 13.31
N PRO A 17 4.46 -2.96 14.53
CA PRO A 17 4.50 -4.40 14.73
C PRO A 17 3.28 -5.09 14.10
N ILE A 18 3.53 -6.09 13.26
CA ILE A 18 2.48 -6.85 12.55
C ILE A 18 2.66 -8.36 12.61
N GLY A 19 3.79 -8.84 13.13
CA GLY A 19 4.09 -10.28 13.25
C GLY A 19 4.46 -10.72 14.66
N PRO A 20 4.61 -12.04 14.87
CA PRO A 20 5.11 -12.59 16.13
C PRO A 20 6.51 -12.04 16.44
N GLY A 21 6.78 -11.74 17.71
CA GLY A 21 8.05 -11.16 18.13
C GLY A 21 8.22 -9.68 17.79
N GLU A 22 7.12 -8.94 17.63
CA GLU A 22 7.09 -7.50 17.35
C GLU A 22 7.77 -7.06 16.04
N THR A 23 8.01 -7.99 15.12
CA THR A 23 8.52 -7.64 13.79
C THR A 23 7.49 -6.79 13.02
N ASN A 24 8.00 -5.76 12.35
CA ASN A 24 7.23 -4.96 11.40
C ASN A 24 7.37 -5.47 9.95
N VAL A 25 8.05 -6.61 9.78
CA VAL A 25 8.28 -7.28 8.50
C VAL A 25 7.86 -8.74 8.61
N ILE A 26 6.99 -9.16 7.70
CA ILE A 26 6.62 -10.57 7.49
C ILE A 26 7.05 -10.94 6.08
N ASP A 27 7.75 -12.06 5.95
CA ASP A 27 8.19 -12.62 4.68
C ASP A 27 7.58 -14.01 4.51
N GLN A 28 6.74 -14.15 3.50
CA GLN A 28 6.04 -15.37 3.18
C GLN A 28 6.39 -15.79 1.76
N THR A 29 7.09 -16.92 1.66
CA THR A 29 7.26 -17.62 0.38
C THR A 29 6.18 -18.68 0.32
N PRO A 30 5.32 -18.71 -0.71
CA PRO A 30 4.37 -19.79 -0.86
C PRO A 30 5.08 -21.12 -1.12
N ASP A 31 4.70 -22.15 -0.35
CA ASP A 31 5.15 -23.53 -0.53
C ASP A 31 4.54 -24.15 -1.80
N GLY A 32 4.93 -23.66 -2.97
CA GLY A 32 4.54 -24.18 -4.28
C GLY A 32 3.10 -23.86 -4.74
N ASN A 33 2.36 -23.05 -3.98
CA ASN A 33 1.01 -22.60 -4.35
C ASN A 33 1.03 -21.25 -5.07
N GLU A 34 0.12 -21.05 -6.03
CA GLU A 34 -0.07 -19.75 -6.66
C GLU A 34 -0.63 -18.75 -5.63
N VAL A 35 0.11 -17.68 -5.35
CA VAL A 35 -0.34 -16.62 -4.44
C VAL A 35 -1.03 -15.52 -5.22
N GLN A 36 -2.23 -15.18 -4.74
CA GLN A 36 -2.96 -13.99 -5.14
C GLN A 36 -2.98 -12.99 -3.99
N ILE A 37 -2.64 -11.75 -4.27
CA ILE A 37 -2.87 -10.62 -3.37
C ILE A 37 -4.03 -9.81 -3.93
N SER A 38 -5.02 -9.52 -3.08
CA SER A 38 -6.13 -8.63 -3.40
C SER A 38 -6.23 -7.49 -2.38
N ILE A 39 -6.36 -6.26 -2.85
CA ILE A 39 -6.53 -5.08 -2.01
C ILE A 39 -7.82 -4.38 -2.41
N THR A 40 -8.69 -4.16 -1.43
CA THR A 40 -9.96 -3.42 -1.58
C THR A 40 -9.80 -2.05 -0.94
N THR A 41 -10.06 -0.99 -1.69
CA THR A 41 -9.95 0.39 -1.20
C THR A 41 -11.26 1.14 -1.39
N ALA A 42 -11.58 2.06 -0.50
CA ALA A 42 -12.70 2.97 -0.68
C ALA A 42 -12.56 3.79 -1.98
N ASP A 43 -13.68 4.19 -2.56
CA ASP A 43 -13.73 5.01 -3.78
C ASP A 43 -13.10 6.39 -3.63
N LYS A 44 -12.98 6.87 -2.38
CA LYS A 44 -12.33 8.13 -2.09
C LYS A 44 -10.87 8.04 -2.59
N PHE A 45 -10.52 8.93 -3.51
CA PHE A 45 -9.22 8.98 -4.19
C PHE A 45 -8.97 7.88 -5.24
N TYR A 46 -10.02 7.35 -5.89
CA TYR A 46 -9.91 6.32 -6.93
C TYR A 46 -8.75 6.53 -7.92
N ASN A 47 -8.58 7.73 -8.48
CA ASN A 47 -7.51 7.99 -9.45
C ASN A 47 -6.10 7.85 -8.84
N ALA A 48 -5.93 8.22 -7.58
CA ALA A 48 -4.66 8.03 -6.87
C ALA A 48 -4.40 6.54 -6.64
N TRP A 49 -5.40 5.79 -6.18
CA TRP A 49 -5.31 4.34 -6.00
C TRP A 49 -5.05 3.61 -7.31
N LYS A 50 -5.78 3.97 -8.37
CA LYS A 50 -5.57 3.44 -9.71
C LYS A 50 -4.12 3.65 -10.16
N ASN A 51 -3.60 4.87 -10.07
CA ASN A 51 -2.22 5.16 -10.47
C ASN A 51 -1.20 4.36 -9.64
N TYR A 52 -1.41 4.23 -8.33
CA TYR A 52 -0.52 3.47 -7.48
C TYR A 52 -0.57 1.97 -7.81
N PHE A 53 -1.75 1.36 -7.78
CA PHE A 53 -1.91 -0.07 -7.96
C PHE A 53 -1.64 -0.54 -9.39
N GLU A 54 -2.14 0.16 -10.41
CA GLU A 54 -1.93 -0.23 -11.81
C GLU A 54 -0.51 0.13 -12.29
N ASN A 55 -0.06 1.38 -12.11
CA ASN A 55 1.19 1.81 -12.73
C ASN A 55 2.43 1.47 -11.89
N THR A 56 2.33 1.53 -10.56
CA THR A 56 3.49 1.28 -9.68
C THR A 56 3.60 -0.20 -9.34
N LEU A 57 2.47 -0.83 -9.00
CA LEU A 57 2.47 -2.22 -8.51
C LEU A 57 2.09 -3.25 -9.59
N GLN A 58 1.67 -2.80 -10.78
CA GLN A 58 1.26 -3.66 -11.89
C GLN A 58 0.14 -4.63 -11.47
N MET A 59 -0.81 -4.14 -10.67
CA MET A 59 -2.00 -4.89 -10.28
C MET A 59 -3.13 -4.64 -11.27
N THR A 60 -3.99 -5.63 -11.44
CA THR A 60 -5.16 -5.55 -12.33
C THR A 60 -6.41 -5.30 -11.49
N LYS A 61 -7.22 -4.31 -11.87
CA LYS A 61 -8.55 -4.11 -11.26
C LYS A 61 -9.45 -5.31 -11.51
N ILE A 62 -10.15 -5.78 -10.48
CA ILE A 62 -11.20 -6.79 -10.61
C ILE A 62 -12.43 -6.12 -11.20
N THR A 63 -12.83 -6.55 -12.39
CA THR A 63 -14.03 -6.03 -13.07
C THR A 63 -15.26 -6.29 -12.22
N GLY A 64 -16.08 -5.25 -12.00
CA GLY A 64 -17.34 -5.36 -11.26
C GLY A 64 -17.22 -5.32 -9.73
N SER A 65 -16.02 -5.14 -9.16
CA SER A 65 -15.87 -4.96 -7.71
C SER A 65 -16.29 -3.56 -7.27
N ASP A 66 -17.18 -3.47 -6.29
CA ASP A 66 -17.58 -2.26 -5.57
C ASP A 66 -17.65 -2.56 -4.05
N PRO A 67 -16.77 -1.98 -3.20
CA PRO A 67 -15.73 -1.03 -3.57
C PRO A 67 -14.64 -1.64 -4.46
N PRO A 68 -13.96 -0.81 -5.26
CA PRO A 68 -12.91 -1.26 -6.16
C PRO A 68 -11.88 -2.16 -5.48
N THR A 69 -11.49 -3.23 -6.18
CA THR A 69 -10.51 -4.21 -5.71
C THR A 69 -9.48 -4.47 -6.80
N TRP A 70 -8.22 -4.57 -6.43
CA TRP A 70 -7.07 -4.80 -7.32
C TRP A 70 -6.42 -6.11 -6.95
N ARG A 71 -5.96 -6.86 -7.96
CA ARG A 71 -5.31 -8.16 -7.76
C ARG A 71 -3.98 -8.28 -8.49
N LYS A 72 -3.08 -9.09 -7.94
CA LYS A 72 -1.89 -9.60 -8.63
C LYS A 72 -1.73 -11.08 -8.33
N THR A 73 -1.48 -11.87 -9.37
CA THR A 73 -1.26 -13.32 -9.33
C THR A 73 0.19 -13.65 -9.73
N GLY A 74 0.60 -14.90 -9.60
CA GLY A 74 1.96 -15.33 -9.94
C GLY A 74 3.03 -14.71 -9.04
N ILE A 75 2.72 -14.51 -7.75
CA ILE A 75 3.66 -13.94 -6.78
C ILE A 75 4.50 -15.06 -6.15
N ASP A 76 5.82 -15.02 -6.37
CA ASP A 76 6.75 -16.02 -5.82
C ASP A 76 7.17 -15.73 -4.37
N ARG A 77 6.94 -14.50 -3.88
CA ARG A 77 7.27 -14.08 -2.51
C ARG A 77 6.47 -12.85 -2.10
N VAL A 78 5.90 -12.87 -0.90
CA VAL A 78 5.18 -11.74 -0.30
C VAL A 78 5.97 -11.19 0.87
N ILE A 79 6.38 -9.92 0.75
CA ILE A 79 7.04 -9.20 1.84
C ILE A 79 6.09 -8.10 2.31
N VAL A 80 5.46 -8.29 3.47
CA VAL A 80 4.62 -7.29 4.10
C VAL A 80 5.49 -6.47 5.07
N LYS A 81 5.48 -5.16 4.90
CA LYS A 81 6.19 -4.24 5.79
C LYS A 81 5.23 -3.16 6.28
N ALA A 82 5.20 -2.90 7.57
CA ALA A 82 4.29 -1.95 8.17
C ALA A 82 5.02 -0.84 8.93
N TRP A 83 4.55 0.39 8.73
CA TRP A 83 5.02 1.57 9.43
C TRP A 83 3.84 2.48 9.76
N LYS A 84 3.94 3.14 10.91
CA LYS A 84 3.05 4.20 11.32
C LYS A 84 3.65 5.53 10.88
N VAL A 85 2.93 6.24 10.00
CA VAL A 85 3.32 7.58 9.55
C VAL A 85 2.45 8.61 10.27
N LYS A 86 3.09 9.60 10.90
CA LYS A 86 2.43 10.76 11.52
C LYS A 86 2.89 12.03 10.83
N VAL A 87 1.96 12.88 10.40
CA VAL A 87 2.26 14.25 9.97
C VAL A 87 2.31 15.12 11.22
N ILE A 88 3.47 15.73 11.48
CA ILE A 88 3.73 16.52 12.69
C ILE A 88 3.29 17.98 12.49
N ASN A 89 3.51 18.54 11.30
CA ASN A 89 3.11 19.89 10.92
C ASN A 89 2.59 19.92 9.48
N ILE A 90 1.51 20.66 9.25
CA ILE A 90 0.92 21.02 7.94
C ILE A 90 0.99 22.54 7.80
#